data_AF-Q4N3A1-F1
#
_entry.id   AF-Q4N3A1-F1
#
_cell.length_a   1.000
_cell.length_b   1.000
_cell.length_c   1.000
_cell.angle_alpha   90.00
_cell.angle_beta   90.00
_cell.angle_gamma   90.00
#
_symmetry.space_group_name_H-M   'P 1'
#
loop_
_entity.id
_entity.type
_entity.pdbx_description
1 polymer ?
#
loop_
_entity_poly.entity_id
_entity_poly.type
_entity_poly.pdbx_seq_one_letter_code
_entity_poly.pdbx_strand_id
1 'polypeptide(L)'
;MATEVQYKADLINGKPVLYCRYDFEHAWEDVTHTRHQLDHLELYDLNLNLTGVSQCSTELCDTTFKISIDFKCYHVKLGDKLLWSYYEFPQCGLPKKLLFNLKLNTMALQFEETIEKLNLDGYEFNDWVEPGRPLQPIITRKKIINGHIKVDLFSPWNPCVQVNFDETHFWRHKQGNPLPISLIHELEDYYLLVFPDAFLEFDFYPHRKPLQIFEF
;
A
#
# COMPACT_ATOMS: atom_id res chain seq x y z
N MET A 1 36.83 -1.70 21.44
CA MET A 1 36.21 -1.99 20.13
C MET A 1 34.73 -2.13 20.39
N ALA A 2 33.86 -1.39 19.69
CA ALA A 2 32.42 -1.56 19.87
C ALA A 2 32.04 -2.94 19.30
N THR A 3 31.53 -3.82 20.14
CA THR A 3 31.02 -5.13 19.73
C THR A 3 29.75 -4.91 18.91
N GLU A 4 29.73 -5.39 17.67
CA GLU A 4 28.55 -5.28 16.79
C GLU A 4 27.47 -6.25 17.27
N VAL A 5 26.28 -5.73 17.54
CA VAL A 5 25.12 -6.54 17.95
C VAL A 5 24.77 -7.52 16.83
N GLN A 6 24.70 -8.80 17.16
CA GLN A 6 24.34 -9.86 16.22
C GLN A 6 22.85 -10.18 16.30
N TYR A 7 22.28 -10.56 15.16
CA TYR A 7 20.87 -10.92 15.04
C TYR A 7 20.71 -12.26 14.33
N LYS A 8 19.72 -13.03 14.75
CA LYS A 8 19.20 -14.17 14.01
C LYS A 8 17.68 -14.21 14.15
N ALA A 9 16.99 -14.81 13.19
CA ALA A 9 15.56 -15.03 13.31
C ALA A 9 15.23 -16.49 13.01
N ASP A 10 14.18 -16.99 13.66
CA ASP A 10 13.66 -18.33 13.50
C ASP A 10 12.14 -18.24 13.25
N LEU A 11 11.55 -19.25 12.58
CA LEU A 11 10.09 -19.38 12.45
C LEU A 11 9.56 -20.31 13.53
N ILE A 12 8.74 -19.79 14.44
CA ILE A 12 8.09 -20.56 15.50
C ILE A 12 6.58 -20.52 15.25
N ASN A 13 5.99 -21.68 14.96
CA ASN A 13 4.56 -21.81 14.62
C ASN A 13 4.11 -20.86 13.50
N GLY A 14 4.96 -20.69 12.49
CA GLY A 14 4.68 -19.80 11.34
C GLY A 14 4.84 -18.30 11.64
N LYS A 15 5.22 -17.91 12.86
CA LYS A 15 5.52 -16.52 13.22
C LYS A 15 7.04 -16.29 13.30
N PRO A 16 7.55 -15.15 12.80
CA PRO A 16 8.96 -14.82 12.96
C PRO A 16 9.27 -14.44 14.40
N VAL A 17 10.37 -14.99 14.92
CA VAL A 17 10.93 -14.64 16.23
C VAL A 17 12.34 -14.12 16.01
N LEU A 18 12.63 -12.91 16.51
CA LEU A 18 13.93 -12.26 16.36
C LEU A 18 14.71 -12.34 17.67
N TYR A 19 15.94 -12.82 17.56
CA TYR A 19 16.90 -12.84 18.66
C TYR A 19 18.04 -11.86 18.42
N CYS A 20 18.57 -11.28 19.49
CA CYS A 20 19.84 -10.56 19.46
C CYS A 20 20.84 -11.07 20.52
N ARG A 21 22.12 -10.77 20.31
CA ARG A 21 23.17 -10.90 21.34
C ARG A 21 24.23 -9.82 21.16
N TYR A 22 24.83 -9.37 22.26
CA TYR A 22 25.80 -8.26 22.26
C TYR A 22 27.25 -8.74 22.07
N ASP A 23 27.55 -9.97 22.45
CA ASP A 23 28.82 -10.65 22.18
C ASP A 23 28.62 -12.17 22.16
N PHE A 24 29.71 -12.93 22.02
CA PHE A 24 29.68 -14.39 21.96
C PHE A 24 29.50 -15.06 23.34
N GLU A 25 29.68 -14.32 24.43
CA GLU A 25 29.55 -14.83 25.81
C GLU A 25 28.11 -14.71 26.32
N HIS A 26 27.34 -13.75 25.81
CA HIS A 26 25.93 -13.57 26.16
C HIS A 26 25.02 -14.55 25.42
N ALA A 27 23.98 -15.00 26.13
CA ALA A 27 22.90 -15.78 25.57
C ALA A 27 22.09 -14.94 24.55
N TRP A 28 21.45 -15.63 23.61
CA TRP A 28 20.48 -15.01 22.71
C TRP A 28 19.24 -14.56 23.49
N GLU A 29 18.82 -13.32 23.29
CA GLU A 29 17.63 -12.72 23.89
C GLU A 29 16.53 -12.56 22.83
N ASP A 30 15.28 -12.92 23.16
CA ASP A 30 14.12 -12.69 22.29
C ASP A 30 13.70 -11.22 22.36
N VAL A 31 13.87 -10.53 21.23
CA VAL A 31 13.54 -9.11 21.07
C VAL A 31 12.36 -8.89 20.13
N THR A 32 11.58 -9.93 19.82
CA THR A 32 10.41 -9.87 18.91
C THR A 32 9.40 -8.83 19.36
N HIS A 33 9.19 -8.72 20.68
CA HIS A 33 8.26 -7.75 21.27
C HIS A 33 8.64 -6.28 21.01
N THR A 34 9.87 -6.01 20.59
CA THR A 34 10.36 -4.66 20.22
C THR A 34 10.15 -4.33 18.73
N ARG A 35 9.41 -5.17 18.00
CA ARG A 35 9.10 -5.02 16.58
C ARG A 35 7.62 -4.79 16.33
N HIS A 36 7.28 -4.30 15.14
CA HIS A 36 5.90 -4.14 14.72
C HIS A 36 5.15 -5.48 14.77
N GLN A 37 3.94 -5.45 15.31
CA GLN A 37 3.11 -6.64 15.50
C GLN A 37 2.43 -7.02 14.19
N LEU A 38 2.88 -8.11 13.58
CA LEU A 38 2.30 -8.63 12.33
C LEU A 38 0.85 -9.09 12.45
N ASP A 39 0.39 -9.40 13.67
CA ASP A 39 -1.02 -9.76 13.91
C ASP A 39 -1.97 -8.59 13.64
N HIS A 40 -1.46 -7.35 13.57
CA HIS A 40 -2.22 -6.16 13.21
C HIS A 40 -2.08 -5.79 11.73
N LEU A 41 -1.31 -6.55 10.94
CA LEU A 41 -1.14 -6.32 9.52
C LEU A 41 -2.35 -6.89 8.77
N GLU A 42 -3.02 -6.01 8.03
CA GLU A 42 -4.25 -6.26 7.31
C GLU A 42 -4.03 -5.94 5.83
N LEU A 43 -4.37 -6.90 4.96
CA LEU A 43 -4.29 -6.77 3.52
C LEU A 43 -5.71 -6.82 2.95
N TYR A 44 -6.08 -5.87 2.11
CA TYR A 44 -7.44 -5.76 1.58
C TYR A 44 -7.47 -5.82 0.06
N ASP A 45 -8.45 -6.54 -0.47
CA ASP A 45 -8.80 -6.47 -1.90
C ASP A 45 -9.64 -5.21 -2.23
N LEU A 46 -10.04 -5.06 -3.49
CA LEU A 46 -10.84 -3.93 -3.97
C LEU A 46 -12.20 -3.82 -3.26
N ASN A 47 -12.79 -4.96 -2.88
CA ASN A 47 -14.09 -5.02 -2.21
C ASN A 47 -13.93 -4.91 -0.68
N LEU A 48 -12.72 -4.62 -0.20
CA LEU A 48 -12.36 -4.56 1.21
C LEU A 48 -12.57 -5.89 1.95
N ASN A 49 -12.42 -7.02 1.26
CA ASN A 49 -12.27 -8.30 1.92
C ASN A 49 -10.90 -8.37 2.58
N LEU A 50 -10.89 -8.65 3.88
CA LEU A 50 -9.67 -8.75 4.69
C LEU A 50 -9.00 -10.12 4.50
N THR A 51 -7.70 -10.08 4.23
CA THR A 51 -6.79 -11.23 4.36
C THR A 51 -5.72 -10.90 5.40
N GLY A 52 -5.65 -11.73 6.45
CA GLY A 52 -4.60 -11.65 7.46
C GLY A 52 -3.35 -12.43 7.07
N VAL A 53 -2.22 -12.13 7.72
CA VAL A 53 -0.93 -12.78 7.44
C VAL A 53 -0.99 -14.31 7.57
N SER A 54 -1.78 -14.84 8.51
CA SER A 54 -1.95 -16.28 8.73
C SER A 54 -2.60 -17.03 7.55
N GLN A 55 -3.22 -16.30 6.62
CA GLN A 55 -3.83 -16.85 5.41
C GLN A 55 -2.89 -16.80 4.20
N CYS A 56 -1.73 -16.17 4.33
CA CYS A 56 -0.75 -16.01 3.27
C CYS A 56 0.37 -17.05 3.37
N SER A 57 1.00 -17.34 2.23
CA SER A 57 2.27 -18.08 2.22
C SER A 57 3.40 -17.20 2.76
N THR A 58 4.25 -17.74 3.63
CA THR A 58 5.32 -16.99 4.28
C THR A 58 6.66 -17.71 4.24
N GLU A 59 7.74 -16.93 4.20
CA GLU A 59 9.12 -17.41 4.14
C GLU A 59 9.99 -16.52 5.04
N LEU A 60 10.97 -17.08 5.74
CA LEU A 60 11.99 -16.32 6.47
C LEU A 60 13.34 -16.49 5.78
N CYS A 61 13.94 -15.40 5.33
CA CYS A 61 15.31 -15.36 4.81
C CYS A 61 16.16 -14.44 5.68
N ASP A 62 17.14 -15.02 6.37
CA ASP A 62 17.94 -14.34 7.40
C ASP A 62 17.06 -13.66 8.46
N THR A 63 16.93 -12.33 8.40
CA THR A 63 16.10 -11.53 9.30
C THR A 63 14.92 -10.87 8.58
N THR A 64 14.63 -11.27 7.34
CA THR A 64 13.53 -10.75 6.54
C THR A 64 12.42 -11.78 6.44
N PHE A 65 11.27 -11.47 7.06
CA PHE A 65 10.06 -12.25 6.94
C PHE A 65 9.27 -11.77 5.70
N LYS A 66 9.07 -12.67 4.75
CA LYS A 66 8.39 -12.41 3.48
C LYS A 66 6.99 -12.99 3.53
N ILE A 67 6.02 -12.22 3.10
CA ILE A 67 4.62 -12.62 2.97
C ILE A 67 4.26 -12.54 1.49
N SER A 68 3.91 -13.67 0.89
CA SER A 68 3.46 -13.73 -0.51
C SER A 68 2.00 -13.29 -0.59
N ILE A 69 1.70 -12.42 -1.55
CA ILE A 69 0.38 -11.86 -1.76
C ILE A 69 -0.18 -12.46 -3.05
N ASP A 70 -0.87 -13.59 -2.90
CA ASP A 70 -1.39 -14.39 -4.03
C ASP A 70 -2.80 -13.94 -4.48
N PHE A 71 -3.16 -12.69 -4.18
CA PHE A 71 -4.42 -12.05 -4.55
C PHE A 71 -4.19 -10.58 -4.93
N LYS A 72 -5.19 -9.94 -5.53
CA LYS A 72 -5.10 -8.51 -5.86
C LYS A 72 -5.27 -7.66 -4.59
N CYS A 73 -4.16 -7.26 -3.98
CA CYS A 73 -4.14 -6.42 -2.79
C CYS A 73 -4.14 -4.93 -3.17
N TYR A 74 -5.17 -4.21 -2.76
CA TYR A 74 -5.34 -2.79 -3.04
C TYR A 74 -4.96 -1.89 -1.86
N HIS A 75 -5.01 -2.42 -0.63
CA HIS A 75 -4.68 -1.65 0.57
C HIS A 75 -3.90 -2.48 1.57
N VAL A 76 -2.95 -1.82 2.23
CA VAL A 76 -2.17 -2.39 3.34
C VAL A 76 -2.33 -1.51 4.55
N LYS A 77 -2.77 -2.10 5.65
CA LYS A 77 -3.02 -1.42 6.93
C LYS A 77 -2.28 -2.13 8.05
N LEU A 78 -1.80 -1.37 9.03
CA LEU A 78 -1.18 -1.90 10.24
C LEU A 78 -1.82 -1.23 11.46
N GLY A 79 -2.66 -1.98 12.17
CA GLY A 79 -3.41 -1.46 13.32
C GLY A 79 -4.39 -0.37 12.89
N ASP A 80 -4.11 0.87 13.25
CA ASP A 80 -4.89 2.08 12.94
C ASP A 80 -4.31 2.91 11.78
N LYS A 81 -3.27 2.41 11.09
CA LYS A 81 -2.56 3.14 10.05
C LYS A 81 -2.74 2.50 8.69
N LEU A 82 -3.25 3.24 7.71
CA LEU A 82 -3.09 2.87 6.30
C LEU A 82 -1.63 3.12 5.91
N LEU A 83 -0.94 2.07 5.46
CA LEU A 83 0.46 2.12 5.06
C LEU A 83 0.63 2.31 3.55
N TRP A 84 -0.31 1.77 2.77
CA TRP A 84 -0.30 1.87 1.32
C TRP A 84 -1.70 1.68 0.74
N SER A 85 -1.96 2.37 -0.37
CA SER A 85 -3.18 2.22 -1.16
C SER A 85 -2.87 2.37 -2.64
N TYR A 86 -3.32 1.41 -3.44
CA TYR A 86 -3.29 1.48 -4.91
C TYR A 86 -4.01 2.73 -5.44
N TYR A 87 -4.99 3.25 -4.67
CA TYR A 87 -5.76 4.43 -5.07
C TYR A 87 -4.91 5.71 -5.12
N GLU A 88 -3.74 5.70 -4.48
CA GLU A 88 -2.80 6.83 -4.44
C GLU A 88 -1.54 6.57 -5.26
N PHE A 89 -1.13 5.30 -5.40
CA PHE A 89 0.13 4.92 -6.06
C PHE A 89 -0.06 3.77 -7.05
N PRO A 90 -0.84 3.96 -8.14
CA PRO A 90 -1.14 2.89 -9.09
C PRO A 90 0.04 2.54 -10.00
N GLN A 91 1.06 3.40 -10.11
CA GLN A 91 2.13 3.29 -11.11
C GLN A 91 3.03 2.07 -10.90
N CYS A 92 3.16 1.59 -9.67
CA CYS A 92 3.92 0.37 -9.35
C CYS A 92 3.10 -0.91 -9.56
N GLY A 93 1.82 -0.80 -9.92
CA GLY A 93 0.89 -1.92 -9.99
C GLY A 93 0.52 -2.46 -8.60
N LEU A 94 0.12 -3.73 -8.56
CA LEU A 94 -0.28 -4.42 -7.33
C LEU A 94 0.91 -5.17 -6.71
N PRO A 95 1.08 -5.13 -5.37
CA PRO A 95 2.21 -5.75 -4.70
C PRO A 95 2.13 -7.27 -4.79
N LYS A 96 3.29 -7.92 -4.95
CA LYS A 96 3.44 -9.38 -4.97
C LYS A 96 3.86 -9.92 -3.62
N LYS A 97 4.64 -9.14 -2.86
CA LYS A 97 5.10 -9.54 -1.52
C LYS A 97 5.15 -8.36 -0.58
N LEU A 98 4.95 -8.64 0.71
CA LEU A 98 5.36 -7.75 1.79
C LEU A 98 6.64 -8.29 2.43
N LEU A 99 7.63 -7.42 2.56
CA LEU A 99 8.94 -7.72 3.13
C LEU A 99 9.05 -7.03 4.48
N PHE A 100 9.11 -7.79 5.57
CA PHE A 100 9.34 -7.27 6.91
C PHE A 100 10.76 -7.58 7.37
N ASN A 101 11.61 -6.55 7.39
CA ASN A 101 12.95 -6.66 7.95
C ASN A 101 12.87 -6.55 9.47
N LEU A 102 13.02 -7.69 10.15
CA LEU A 102 12.92 -7.79 11.61
C LEU A 102 14.07 -7.04 12.29
N LYS A 103 15.29 -7.05 11.73
CA LYS A 103 16.45 -6.37 12.32
C LYS A 103 16.25 -4.85 12.33
N LEU A 104 15.86 -4.30 11.19
CA LEU A 104 15.67 -2.85 11.00
C LEU A 104 14.29 -2.37 11.45
N ASN A 105 13.38 -3.29 11.74
CA ASN A 105 11.98 -3.03 12.05
C ASN A 105 11.26 -2.19 10.96
N THR A 106 11.53 -2.49 9.69
CA THR A 106 10.96 -1.77 8.54
C THR A 106 10.20 -2.71 7.62
N MET A 107 9.13 -2.22 6.99
CA MET A 107 8.40 -2.97 5.97
C MET A 107 8.56 -2.33 4.59
N ALA A 108 8.47 -3.15 3.55
CA ALA A 108 8.43 -2.72 2.16
C ALA A 108 7.46 -3.60 1.36
N LEU A 109 6.91 -3.05 0.29
CA LEU A 109 6.17 -3.80 -0.72
C LEU A 109 7.08 -4.09 -1.89
N GLN A 110 7.09 -5.34 -2.32
CA GLN A 110 7.74 -5.75 -3.56
C GLN A 110 6.69 -5.86 -4.66
N PHE A 111 6.92 -5.12 -5.74
CA PHE A 111 6.15 -5.15 -6.98
C PHE A 111 6.92 -5.97 -8.03
N GLU A 112 6.47 -5.92 -9.28
CA GLU A 112 7.14 -6.64 -10.38
C GLU A 112 8.57 -6.13 -10.60
N GLU A 113 8.74 -4.81 -10.66
CA GLU A 113 10.01 -4.18 -11.01
C GLU A 113 10.66 -3.38 -9.88
N THR A 114 9.90 -3.05 -8.82
CA THR A 114 10.34 -2.14 -7.76
C THR A 114 10.08 -2.68 -6.37
N ILE A 115 10.75 -2.08 -5.39
CA ILE A 115 10.51 -2.30 -3.97
C ILE A 115 10.30 -0.94 -3.33
N GLU A 116 9.14 -0.72 -2.73
CA GLU A 116 8.81 0.54 -2.07
C GLU A 116 8.78 0.36 -0.56
N LYS A 117 9.55 1.18 0.16
CA LYS A 117 9.56 1.17 1.62
C LYS A 117 8.27 1.80 2.15
N LEU A 118 7.60 1.13 3.08
CA LEU A 118 6.39 1.64 3.71
C LEU A 118 6.73 2.67 4.80
N ASN A 119 5.93 3.73 4.87
CA ASN A 119 5.94 4.64 6.00
C ASN A 119 5.10 4.04 7.14
N LEU A 120 5.77 3.51 8.17
CA LEU A 120 5.11 2.87 9.32
C LEU A 120 4.47 3.87 10.30
N ASP A 121 4.71 5.17 10.10
CA ASP A 121 3.98 6.22 10.80
C ASP A 121 2.57 6.43 10.21
N GLY A 122 2.31 5.88 9.02
CA GLY A 122 1.06 6.08 8.27
C GLY A 122 1.01 7.43 7.57
N TYR A 123 -0.13 7.76 6.99
CA TYR A 123 -0.38 9.08 6.40
C TYR A 123 -0.72 10.13 7.46
N GLU A 124 -0.24 11.37 7.28
CA GLU A 124 -0.44 12.48 8.24
C GLU A 124 -1.92 12.81 8.48
N PHE A 125 -2.77 12.63 7.46
CA PHE A 125 -4.21 12.88 7.53
C PHE A 125 -4.97 11.68 6.97
N ASN A 126 -5.49 10.84 7.86
CA ASN A 126 -6.20 9.64 7.45
C ASN A 126 -7.66 9.65 7.90
N ASP A 127 -8.46 10.55 7.31
CA ASP A 127 -9.92 10.54 7.51
C ASP A 127 -10.55 9.19 7.15
N TRP A 128 -9.85 8.34 6.38
CA TRP A 128 -10.34 7.07 5.88
C TRP A 128 -10.20 5.92 6.87
N VAL A 129 -9.23 5.95 7.78
CA VAL A 129 -9.02 4.85 8.74
C VAL A 129 -9.56 5.22 10.12
N GLU A 130 -10.55 4.45 10.57
CA GLU A 130 -10.97 4.46 11.96
C GLU A 130 -10.01 3.59 12.79
N PRO A 131 -9.38 4.14 13.85
CA PRO A 131 -8.47 3.36 14.68
C PRO A 131 -9.11 2.10 15.26
N GLY A 132 -8.41 0.97 15.13
CA GLY A 132 -8.86 -0.33 15.63
C GLY A 132 -10.04 -0.95 14.87
N ARG A 133 -10.42 -0.41 13.71
CA ARG A 133 -11.51 -0.95 12.89
C ARG A 133 -11.04 -1.38 11.49
N PRO A 134 -11.65 -2.41 10.89
CA PRO A 134 -11.39 -2.75 9.49
C PRO A 134 -11.77 -1.61 8.53
N LEU A 135 -11.12 -1.56 7.37
CA LEU A 135 -11.50 -0.60 6.32
C LEU A 135 -12.96 -0.77 5.93
N GLN A 136 -13.66 0.36 5.71
CA GLN A 136 -15.06 0.38 5.33
C GLN A 136 -15.22 0.93 3.91
N PRO A 137 -16.24 0.45 3.16
CA PRO A 137 -16.55 0.96 1.84
C PRO A 137 -16.83 2.47 1.87
N ILE A 138 -16.34 3.16 0.85
CA ILE A 138 -16.56 4.58 0.70
C ILE A 138 -18.00 4.79 0.22
N ILE A 139 -18.87 5.23 1.13
CA ILE A 139 -20.29 5.45 0.81
C ILE A 139 -20.45 6.72 -0.03
N THR A 140 -19.75 7.79 0.34
CA THR A 140 -19.76 9.10 -0.33
C THR A 140 -18.36 9.45 -0.82
N ARG A 141 -18.26 10.25 -1.90
CA ARG A 141 -16.97 10.69 -2.45
C ARG A 141 -16.11 11.28 -1.34
N LYS A 142 -14.86 10.81 -1.24
CA LYS A 142 -13.91 11.22 -0.20
C LYS A 142 -12.71 11.89 -0.86
N LYS A 143 -12.09 12.84 -0.15
CA LYS A 143 -10.80 13.41 -0.54
C LYS A 143 -9.75 13.01 0.47
N ILE A 144 -8.58 12.60 0.00
CA ILE A 144 -7.39 12.33 0.81
C ILE A 144 -6.30 13.31 0.36
N ILE A 145 -5.53 13.83 1.32
CA ILE A 145 -4.38 14.69 1.05
C ILE A 145 -3.17 14.06 1.71
N ASN A 146 -2.15 13.79 0.91
CA ASN A 146 -0.88 13.22 1.36
C ASN A 146 0.27 14.06 0.78
N GLY A 147 0.75 15.01 1.58
CA GLY A 147 1.70 16.01 1.12
C GLY A 147 1.12 16.86 -0.01
N HIS A 148 1.70 16.76 -1.20
CA HIS A 148 1.27 17.47 -2.41
C HIS A 148 0.28 16.66 -3.27
N ILE A 149 0.05 15.39 -2.93
CA ILE A 149 -0.86 14.51 -3.64
C ILE A 149 -2.27 14.68 -3.08
N LYS A 150 -3.23 14.95 -3.95
CA LYS A 150 -4.67 15.01 -3.62
C LYS A 150 -5.37 13.88 -4.35
N VAL A 151 -6.12 13.07 -3.62
CA VAL A 151 -6.81 11.91 -4.18
C VAL A 151 -8.31 12.03 -3.92
N ASP A 152 -9.08 12.13 -5.00
CA ASP A 152 -10.53 12.04 -4.97
C ASP A 152 -10.95 10.58 -5.15
N LEU A 153 -11.49 9.97 -4.09
CA LEU A 153 -11.95 8.59 -4.09
C LEU A 153 -13.40 8.49 -4.54
N PHE A 154 -13.67 7.58 -5.47
CA PHE A 154 -15.00 7.33 -5.99
C PHE A 154 -15.69 6.20 -5.25
N SER A 155 -16.98 6.37 -5.05
CA SER A 155 -17.85 5.41 -4.40
C SER A 155 -18.54 4.56 -5.48
N PRO A 156 -18.76 3.25 -5.27
CA PRO A 156 -19.60 2.45 -6.16
C PRO A 156 -21.02 3.02 -6.30
N TRP A 157 -21.51 3.75 -5.29
CA TRP A 157 -22.83 4.39 -5.28
C TRP A 157 -22.82 5.79 -5.90
N ASN A 158 -21.65 6.40 -6.08
CA ASN A 158 -21.48 7.68 -6.77
C ASN A 158 -20.23 7.63 -7.66
N PRO A 159 -20.28 6.84 -8.75
CA PRO A 159 -19.11 6.61 -9.58
C PRO A 159 -18.77 7.84 -10.43
N CYS A 160 -17.49 7.99 -10.77
CA CYS A 160 -17.09 8.98 -11.76
C CYS A 160 -17.38 8.46 -13.17
N VAL A 161 -18.33 9.11 -13.85
CA VAL A 161 -18.70 8.80 -15.24
C VAL A 161 -18.12 9.79 -16.25
N GLN A 162 -17.53 10.88 -15.77
CA GLN A 162 -16.86 11.88 -16.58
C GLN A 162 -15.85 12.68 -15.76
N VAL A 163 -14.77 13.09 -16.41
CA VAL A 163 -13.77 14.03 -15.88
C VAL A 163 -13.68 15.21 -16.85
N ASN A 164 -13.98 16.39 -16.33
CA ASN A 164 -13.89 17.66 -17.03
C ASN A 164 -12.91 18.55 -16.26
N PHE A 165 -12.04 19.25 -16.99
CA PHE A 165 -11.24 20.33 -16.45
C PHE A 165 -11.58 21.59 -17.25
N ASP A 166 -12.00 22.63 -16.53
CA ASP A 166 -12.65 23.80 -17.12
C ASP A 166 -13.79 23.42 -18.09
N GLU A 167 -13.73 23.93 -19.32
CA GLU A 167 -14.73 23.66 -20.37
C GLU A 167 -14.38 22.45 -21.25
N THR A 168 -13.26 21.75 -20.97
CA THR A 168 -12.78 20.65 -21.81
C THR A 168 -13.10 19.28 -21.20
N HIS A 169 -13.60 18.38 -22.04
CA HIS A 169 -13.91 17.00 -21.66
C HIS A 169 -12.67 16.12 -21.85
N PHE A 170 -12.16 15.52 -20.78
CA PHE A 170 -10.93 14.71 -20.82
C PHE A 170 -11.22 13.22 -20.83
N TRP A 171 -12.25 12.82 -20.10
CA TRP A 171 -12.67 11.44 -20.07
C TRP A 171 -14.19 11.33 -19.87
N ARG A 172 -14.79 10.34 -20.53
CA ARG A 172 -16.18 9.95 -20.34
C ARG A 172 -16.28 8.44 -20.38
N HIS A 173 -17.05 7.90 -19.44
CA HIS A 173 -17.32 6.48 -19.36
C HIS A 173 -17.97 5.97 -20.65
N LYS A 174 -17.49 4.82 -21.12
CA LYS A 174 -18.10 4.07 -22.22
C LYS A 174 -18.73 2.82 -21.65
N GLN A 175 -19.95 2.52 -22.09
CA GLN A 175 -20.66 1.33 -21.64
C GLN A 175 -19.80 0.07 -21.87
N GLY A 176 -19.71 -0.77 -20.84
CA GLY A 176 -18.88 -2.00 -20.85
C GLY A 176 -17.47 -1.81 -20.30
N ASN A 177 -16.96 -0.58 -20.18
CA ASN A 177 -15.63 -0.34 -19.60
C ASN A 177 -15.69 -0.26 -18.07
N PRO A 178 -14.60 -0.61 -17.37
CA PRO A 178 -14.51 -0.42 -15.92
C PRO A 178 -14.67 1.06 -15.56
N LEU A 179 -15.22 1.30 -14.37
CA LEU A 179 -15.30 2.64 -13.78
C LEU A 179 -14.01 2.93 -13.00
N PRO A 180 -13.57 4.19 -12.99
CA PRO A 180 -12.44 4.59 -12.17
C PRO A 180 -12.80 4.54 -10.68
N ILE A 181 -11.80 4.29 -9.86
CA ILE A 181 -11.86 4.15 -8.40
C ILE A 181 -11.30 5.37 -7.68
N SER A 182 -10.38 6.10 -8.32
CA SER A 182 -9.88 7.38 -7.82
C SER A 182 -9.43 8.29 -8.96
N LEU A 183 -9.33 9.59 -8.65
CA LEU A 183 -8.63 10.59 -9.43
C LEU A 183 -7.54 11.19 -8.56
N ILE A 184 -6.29 11.02 -8.96
CA ILE A 184 -5.12 11.60 -8.30
C ILE A 184 -4.79 12.91 -9.01
N HIS A 185 -4.41 13.91 -8.23
CA HIS A 185 -3.86 15.18 -8.67
C HIS A 185 -2.54 15.38 -7.93
N GLU A 186 -1.46 15.41 -8.69
CA GLU A 186 -0.09 15.54 -8.21
C GLU A 186 0.56 16.73 -8.94
N LEU A 187 1.04 17.73 -8.19
CA LEU A 187 1.52 19.01 -8.74
C LEU A 187 0.41 19.75 -9.53
N GLU A 188 0.68 20.93 -10.10
CA GLU A 188 -0.41 21.80 -10.63
C GLU A 188 -1.12 21.22 -11.88
N ASP A 189 -0.46 20.35 -12.64
CA ASP A 189 -0.89 19.97 -14.00
C ASP A 189 -0.87 18.47 -14.30
N TYR A 190 -0.66 17.59 -13.32
CA TYR A 190 -0.59 16.14 -13.56
C TYR A 190 -1.70 15.40 -12.81
N TYR A 191 -2.46 14.60 -13.57
CA TYR A 191 -3.62 13.88 -13.08
C TYR A 191 -3.59 12.42 -13.53
N LEU A 192 -3.99 11.54 -12.62
CA LEU A 192 -4.18 10.12 -12.90
C LEU A 192 -5.61 9.72 -12.62
N LEU A 193 -6.32 9.24 -13.64
CA LEU A 193 -7.59 8.58 -13.46
C LEU A 193 -7.36 7.08 -13.28
N VAL A 194 -7.57 6.59 -12.07
CA VAL A 194 -7.19 5.24 -11.65
C VAL A 194 -8.38 4.30 -11.79
N PHE A 195 -8.15 3.14 -12.39
CA PHE A 195 -9.07 2.02 -12.54
C PHE A 195 -8.53 0.82 -11.76
N PRO A 196 -9.36 -0.19 -11.44
CA PRO A 196 -8.91 -1.35 -10.67
C PRO A 196 -7.60 -2.00 -11.15
N ASP A 197 -7.35 -2.04 -12.45
CA ASP A 197 -6.18 -2.72 -13.02
C ASP A 197 -5.42 -1.86 -14.04
N ALA A 198 -5.70 -0.56 -14.07
CA ALA A 198 -5.12 0.37 -15.05
C ALA A 198 -5.16 1.80 -14.52
N PHE A 199 -4.48 2.71 -15.19
CA PHE A 199 -4.67 4.13 -14.98
C PHE A 199 -4.50 4.90 -16.30
N LEU A 200 -5.08 6.10 -16.34
CA LEU A 200 -4.96 7.05 -17.44
C LEU A 200 -4.22 8.28 -16.95
N GLU A 201 -3.17 8.68 -17.65
CA GLU A 201 -2.41 9.88 -17.34
C GLU A 201 -2.86 11.08 -18.18
N PHE A 202 -3.02 12.22 -17.51
CA PHE A 202 -3.27 13.51 -18.13
C PHE A 202 -2.19 14.50 -17.66
N ASP A 203 -1.53 15.14 -18.62
CA ASP A 203 -0.57 16.22 -18.40
C ASP A 203 -1.13 17.49 -19.07
N PHE A 204 -1.31 18.55 -18.28
CA PHE A 204 -1.93 19.80 -18.69
C PHE A 204 -0.95 20.88 -19.13
N TYR A 205 0.33 20.54 -19.34
CA TYR A 205 1.24 21.46 -20.04
C TYR A 205 0.61 21.92 -21.37
N PRO A 206 0.65 23.24 -21.68
CA PRO A 206 0.01 23.78 -22.85
C PRO A 206 0.55 23.03 -24.07
N HIS A 207 -0.36 22.35 -24.80
CA HIS A 207 -0.16 21.64 -26.08
C HIS A 207 -0.06 20.09 -26.10
N ARG A 208 -0.41 19.32 -25.06
CA ARG A 208 -0.46 17.84 -25.18
C ARG A 208 -1.85 17.22 -24.97
N LYS A 209 -2.18 16.25 -25.84
CA LYS A 209 -3.34 15.33 -25.72
C LYS A 209 -3.03 14.26 -24.65
N PRO A 210 -4.05 13.54 -24.11
CA PRO A 210 -3.84 12.44 -23.15
C PRO A 210 -2.72 11.50 -23.60
N LEU A 211 -1.80 11.21 -22.68
CA LEU A 211 -0.46 10.72 -23.02
C LEU A 211 -0.41 9.22 -23.26
N GLN A 212 -1.18 8.39 -22.54
CA GLN A 212 -1.27 6.95 -22.79
C GLN A 212 -2.33 6.27 -21.90
N ILE A 213 -2.82 5.10 -22.35
CA ILE A 213 -3.54 4.13 -21.52
C ILE A 213 -2.51 3.05 -21.16
N PHE A 214 -2.26 2.82 -19.87
CA PHE A 214 -1.45 1.68 -19.42
C PHE A 214 -2.40 0.59 -18.90
N GLU A 215 -2.49 -0.52 -19.65
CA GLU A 215 -3.18 -1.75 -19.23
C GLU A 215 -2.13 -2.75 -18.73
N PHE A 216 -2.40 -3.43 -17.61
CA PHE A 216 -1.54 -4.49 -17.03
C PHE A 216 -2.18 -5.87 -17.15
#